data_AF-A0A2R6EUY0-F1
#
_entry.id   AF-A0A2R6EUY0-F1
#
_cell.length_a   1.000
_cell.length_b   1.000
_cell.length_c   1.000
_cell.angle_alpha   90.00
_cell.angle_beta   90.00
_cell.angle_gamma   90.00
#
_symmetry.space_group_name_H-M   'P 1'
#
loop_
_entity.id
_entity.type
_entity.pdbx_description
1 polymer ?
#
loop_
_entity_poly.entity_id
_entity_poly.type
_entity_poly.pdbx_seq_one_letter_code
_entity_poly.pdbx_strand_id
1 'polypeptide(L)'
;MASNRGRNLMHLADRAPGGAEFSVVLTNDADAPVLEKAETRDIPTETVVREDGESRRDHERRVLDALSGYAFDFVCLDGYMRILSDTFLEEAPTTLNVHPSLLPSFPGTDAWGDALDAGVAVTGCTVHVVTDA
;
A
#
# COMPACT_ATOMS: atom_id res chain seq x y z
N MET A 1 1.98 -1.87 -2.93
CA MET A 1 0.85 -1.07 -3.45
C MET A 1 0.95 0.34 -2.91
N ALA A 2 0.86 1.36 -3.78
CA ALA A 2 0.99 2.76 -3.39
C ALA A 2 0.35 3.70 -4.43
N SER A 3 -0.20 4.82 -3.96
CA SER A 3 -0.63 5.93 -4.85
C SER A 3 0.16 7.22 -4.57
N ASN A 4 1.06 7.19 -3.59
CA ASN A 4 1.91 8.32 -3.21
C ASN A 4 3.24 8.30 -4.00
N ARG A 5 4.28 8.99 -3.50
CA ARG A 5 5.62 9.01 -4.09
C ARG A 5 6.42 7.70 -3.96
N GLY A 6 5.84 6.65 -3.39
CA GLY A 6 6.39 5.31 -3.22
C GLY A 6 7.73 5.23 -2.50
N ARG A 7 8.05 6.18 -1.60
CA ARG A 7 9.39 6.24 -0.99
C ARG A 7 9.75 4.97 -0.23
N ASN A 8 8.82 4.40 0.53
CA ASN A 8 9.13 3.18 1.28
C ASN A 8 9.28 2.00 0.33
N LEU A 9 8.43 1.88 -0.69
CA LEU A 9 8.54 0.82 -1.70
C LEU A 9 9.89 0.87 -2.45
N MET A 10 10.34 2.05 -2.87
CA MET A 10 11.64 2.19 -3.53
C MET A 10 12.79 1.83 -2.57
N HIS A 11 12.68 2.18 -1.28
CA HIS A 11 13.66 1.75 -0.29
C HIS A 11 13.70 0.24 -0.09
N LEU A 12 12.55 -0.44 -0.16
CA LEU A 12 12.50 -1.91 -0.11
C LEU A 12 13.19 -2.52 -1.34
N ALA A 13 12.91 -2.00 -2.54
CA ALA A 13 13.56 -2.43 -3.77
C ALA A 13 15.08 -2.22 -3.72
N ASP A 14 15.54 -1.05 -3.26
CA ASP A 14 16.96 -0.72 -3.20
C ASP A 14 17.71 -1.51 -2.10
N ARG A 15 17.05 -1.87 -0.99
CA ARG A 15 17.69 -2.52 0.17
C ARG A 15 17.55 -4.03 0.22
N ALA A 16 16.55 -4.60 -0.46
CA ALA A 16 16.27 -6.03 -0.45
C ALA A 16 16.39 -6.66 0.95
N PRO A 17 15.63 -6.17 1.95
CA PRO A 17 15.79 -6.61 3.33
C PRO A 17 15.59 -8.13 3.44
N GLY A 18 16.55 -8.82 4.04
CA GLY A 18 16.50 -10.28 4.14
C GLY A 18 16.64 -11.03 2.80
N GLY A 19 17.09 -10.35 1.74
CA GLY A 19 17.15 -10.91 0.39
C GLY A 19 15.82 -10.89 -0.35
N ALA A 20 14.84 -10.09 0.10
CA ALA A 20 13.55 -9.95 -0.57
C ALA A 20 13.70 -9.39 -2.00
N GLU A 21 12.95 -9.95 -2.93
CA GLU A 21 12.86 -9.49 -4.32
C GLU A 21 11.61 -8.63 -4.52
N PHE A 22 11.73 -7.55 -5.27
CA PHE A 22 10.63 -6.61 -5.52
C PHE A 22 9.92 -6.97 -6.83
N SER A 23 8.72 -7.55 -6.74
CA SER A 23 8.04 -8.10 -7.92
C SER A 23 7.29 -7.06 -8.76
N VAL A 24 6.46 -6.22 -8.16
CA VAL A 24 5.54 -5.32 -8.87
C VAL A 24 5.08 -4.16 -7.99
N VAL A 25 4.89 -2.98 -8.58
CA VAL A 25 4.14 -1.89 -7.96
C VAL A 25 2.72 -1.85 -8.54
N LEU A 26 1.71 -2.04 -7.69
CA LEU A 26 0.34 -1.77 -8.07
C LEU A 26 -0.17 -0.46 -7.47
N THR A 27 -0.90 0.30 -8.29
CA THR A 27 -1.62 1.52 -7.88
C THR A 27 -3.07 1.51 -8.36
N ASN A 28 -3.91 2.32 -7.72
CA ASN A 28 -5.29 2.57 -8.13
C ASN A 28 -5.51 3.98 -8.69
N ASP A 29 -4.42 4.70 -8.96
CA ASP A 29 -4.42 6.05 -9.48
C ASP A 29 -3.50 6.09 -10.71
N ALA A 30 -4.06 6.43 -11.87
CA ALA A 30 -3.32 6.44 -13.14
C ALA A 30 -2.22 7.50 -13.16
N ASP A 31 -2.34 8.53 -12.33
CA ASP A 31 -1.37 9.62 -12.21
C ASP A 31 -0.49 9.47 -10.96
N ALA A 32 -0.47 8.28 -10.35
CA ALA A 32 0.28 8.03 -9.12
C ALA A 32 1.78 8.33 -9.28
N PRO A 33 2.37 9.20 -8.43
CA PRO A 33 3.78 9.58 -8.54
C PRO A 33 4.79 8.44 -8.31
N VAL A 34 4.35 7.26 -7.88
CA VAL A 34 5.19 6.08 -7.75
C VAL A 34 5.55 5.46 -9.10
N LEU A 35 4.69 5.62 -10.12
CA LEU A 35 4.85 4.96 -11.43
C LEU A 35 6.17 5.34 -12.10
N GLU A 36 6.48 6.64 -12.18
CA GLU A 36 7.76 7.13 -12.74
C GLU A 36 8.99 6.53 -12.04
N LYS A 37 8.91 6.34 -10.71
CA LYS A 37 10.05 5.80 -9.94
C LYS A 37 10.21 4.29 -10.10
N ALA A 38 9.12 3.59 -10.33
CA ALA A 38 9.14 2.17 -10.63
C ALA A 38 9.68 1.92 -12.04
N GLU A 39 9.20 2.69 -13.02
CA GLU A 39 9.66 2.63 -14.41
C GLU A 39 11.18 2.89 -14.52
N THR A 40 11.69 3.92 -13.84
CA THR A 40 13.14 4.23 -13.83
C THR A 40 14.03 3.16 -13.17
N ARG A 41 13.43 2.16 -12.51
CA ARG A 41 14.12 1.01 -11.89
C ARG A 41 13.81 -0.30 -12.61
N ASP A 42 13.14 -0.26 -13.76
CA ASP A 42 12.65 -1.44 -14.48
C ASP A 42 11.76 -2.34 -13.59
N ILE A 43 11.05 -1.76 -12.64
CA ILE A 43 10.10 -2.48 -11.78
C ILE A 43 8.75 -2.54 -12.51
N PRO A 44 8.15 -3.73 -12.69
CA PRO A 44 6.81 -3.86 -13.28
C PRO A 44 5.78 -3.03 -12.52
N THR A 45 4.82 -2.46 -13.26
CA THR A 45 3.73 -1.66 -12.70
C THR A 45 2.37 -2.13 -13.18
N GLU A 46 1.40 -2.18 -12.28
CA GLU A 46 -0.01 -2.38 -12.60
C GLU A 46 -0.83 -1.19 -12.12
N THR A 47 -1.76 -0.73 -12.97
CA THR A 47 -2.65 0.40 -12.66
C THR A 47 -4.09 -0.05 -12.82
N VAL A 48 -4.82 -0.12 -11.70
CA VAL A 48 -6.23 -0.53 -11.68
C VAL A 48 -7.07 0.58 -11.06
N VAL A 49 -7.52 1.52 -11.90
CA VAL A 49 -8.41 2.60 -11.47
C VAL A 49 -9.82 2.06 -11.26
N ARG A 50 -10.46 2.47 -10.17
CA ARG A 50 -11.86 2.11 -9.90
C ARG A 50 -12.79 2.83 -10.86
N GLU A 51 -13.70 2.10 -11.48
CA GLU A 51 -14.68 2.67 -12.39
C GLU A 51 -15.85 3.34 -11.66
N ASP A 52 -16.53 4.25 -12.36
CA ASP A 52 -17.73 4.90 -11.84
C ASP A 52 -18.85 3.89 -11.64
N GLY A 53 -19.39 3.84 -10.43
CA GLY A 53 -20.43 2.88 -10.05
C GLY A 53 -19.91 1.47 -9.73
N GLU A 54 -18.60 1.21 -9.86
CA GLU A 54 -18.01 -0.07 -9.52
C GLU A 54 -18.01 -0.30 -8.00
N SER A 55 -18.39 -1.51 -7.59
CA SER A 55 -18.34 -1.88 -6.19
C SER A 55 -16.90 -2.05 -5.72
N ARG A 56 -16.64 -1.82 -4.42
CA ARG A 56 -15.30 -2.04 -3.84
C ARG A 56 -14.80 -3.47 -4.10
N ARG A 57 -15.67 -4.47 -3.96
CA ARG A 57 -15.30 -5.88 -4.11
C ARG A 57 -14.96 -6.23 -5.56
N ASP A 58 -15.66 -5.66 -6.52
CA ASP A 58 -15.37 -5.88 -7.94
C ASP A 58 -14.06 -5.22 -8.37
N HIS A 59 -13.79 -4.02 -7.84
CA HIS A 59 -12.50 -3.36 -8.00
C HIS A 59 -11.36 -4.20 -7.42
N GLU A 60 -11.52 -4.74 -6.21
CA GLU A 60 -10.54 -5.60 -5.55
C GLU A 60 -10.28 -6.90 -6.34
N ARG A 61 -11.29 -7.50 -6.97
CA ARG A 61 -11.09 -8.66 -7.85
C ARG A 61 -10.21 -8.32 -9.05
N ARG A 62 -10.43 -7.18 -9.70
CA ARG A 62 -9.56 -6.72 -10.80
C ARG A 62 -8.14 -6.45 -10.34
N VAL A 63 -7.97 -5.92 -9.12
CA VAL A 63 -6.64 -5.74 -8.52
C VAL A 63 -5.96 -7.10 -8.34
N LEU A 64 -6.66 -8.11 -7.80
CA LEU A 64 -6.13 -9.47 -7.67
C LEU A 64 -5.81 -10.10 -9.04
N ASP A 65 -6.71 -9.95 -10.01
CA ASP A 65 -6.51 -10.46 -11.38
C ASP A 65 -5.26 -9.85 -12.03
N ALA A 66 -5.05 -8.53 -11.88
CA ALA A 66 -3.84 -7.86 -12.37
C ALA A 66 -2.57 -8.37 -11.69
N LEU A 67 -2.65 -8.77 -10.42
CA LEU A 67 -1.52 -9.33 -9.67
C LEU A 67 -1.29 -10.82 -9.94
N SER A 68 -2.25 -11.55 -10.53
CA SER A 68 -2.21 -13.01 -10.66
C SER A 68 -1.04 -13.56 -11.47
N GLY A 69 -0.45 -12.75 -12.37
CA GLY A 69 0.72 -13.13 -13.16
C GLY A 69 2.06 -13.00 -12.41
N TYR A 70 2.05 -12.42 -11.21
CA TYR A 70 3.25 -12.15 -10.42
C TYR A 70 3.40 -13.13 -9.27
N ALA A 71 4.64 -13.48 -8.93
CA ALA A 71 4.95 -14.28 -7.76
C ALA A 71 5.37 -13.37 -6.60
N PHE A 72 4.63 -13.40 -5.49
CA PHE A 72 4.94 -12.62 -4.30
C PHE A 72 4.41 -13.30 -3.02
N ASP A 73 5.18 -13.22 -1.95
CA ASP A 73 4.83 -13.82 -0.64
C ASP A 73 4.24 -12.80 0.34
N PHE A 74 4.32 -11.50 0.01
CA PHE A 74 3.85 -10.39 0.85
C PHE A 74 3.25 -9.28 0.00
N VAL A 75 2.23 -8.62 0.54
CA VAL A 75 1.73 -7.35 0.02
C VAL A 75 2.12 -6.24 0.98
N CYS A 76 2.83 -5.22 0.50
CA CYS A 76 3.18 -4.04 1.29
C CYS A 76 2.35 -2.82 0.85
N LEU A 77 1.57 -2.26 1.76
CA LEU A 77 0.81 -1.02 1.56
C LEU A 77 1.63 0.18 2.04
N ASP A 78 1.87 1.13 1.14
CA ASP A 78 2.55 2.41 1.42
C ASP A 78 1.77 3.56 0.77
N GLY A 79 0.80 4.12 1.49
CA GLY A 79 -0.08 5.15 0.94
C GLY A 79 -1.02 4.62 -0.14
N TYR A 80 -1.53 3.40 0.05
CA TYR A 80 -2.68 2.87 -0.69
C TYR A 80 -3.95 3.33 0.03
N MET A 81 -4.56 4.42 -0.44
CA MET A 81 -5.61 5.17 0.29
C MET A 81 -7.01 4.52 0.20
N ARG A 82 -7.10 3.20 0.28
CA ARG A 82 -8.37 2.44 0.27
C ARG A 82 -8.38 1.40 1.38
N ILE A 83 -9.53 1.26 2.03
CA ILE A 83 -9.81 0.16 2.95
C ILE A 83 -10.06 -1.10 2.11
N LEU A 84 -9.26 -2.15 2.36
CA LEU A 84 -9.40 -3.45 1.72
C LEU A 84 -10.50 -4.27 2.42
N SER A 85 -11.30 -5.00 1.65
CA SER A 85 -12.25 -5.97 2.18
C SER A 85 -11.66 -7.37 2.31
N ASP A 86 -12.40 -8.25 2.97
CA ASP A 86 -12.24 -9.71 2.98
C ASP A 86 -12.01 -10.28 1.57
N THR A 87 -12.66 -9.74 0.53
CA THR A 87 -12.44 -10.16 -0.87
C THR A 87 -10.96 -10.12 -1.27
N PHE A 88 -10.23 -9.10 -0.81
CA PHE A 88 -8.80 -8.99 -1.10
C PHE A 88 -7.97 -9.77 -0.08
N LEU A 89 -8.28 -9.62 1.21
CA LEU A 89 -7.45 -10.16 2.30
C LEU A 89 -7.48 -11.70 2.40
N GLU A 90 -8.55 -12.35 1.94
CA GLU A 90 -8.64 -13.82 1.93
C GLU A 90 -7.78 -14.46 0.83
N GLU A 91 -7.60 -13.77 -0.30
CA GLU A 91 -6.88 -14.28 -1.48
C GLU A 91 -5.42 -13.79 -1.52
N ALA A 92 -5.15 -12.59 -1.00
CA ALA A 92 -3.81 -12.05 -0.93
C ALA A 92 -2.98 -12.75 0.15
N PRO A 93 -1.66 -12.88 -0.03
CA PRO A 93 -0.78 -13.32 1.04
C PRO A 93 -0.70 -12.26 2.15
N THR A 94 0.17 -12.50 3.14
CA THR A 94 0.30 -11.61 4.30
C THR A 94 0.45 -10.15 3.86
N THR A 95 -0.53 -9.34 4.23
CA THR A 95 -0.58 -7.93 3.86
C THR A 95 -0.09 -7.09 5.03
N LEU A 96 0.94 -6.28 4.78
CA LEU A 96 1.56 -5.37 5.74
C LEU A 96 1.22 -3.94 5.36
N ASN A 97 0.95 -3.10 6.36
CA ASN A 97 0.75 -1.66 6.16
C ASN A 97 1.68 -0.87 7.07
N VAL A 98 2.19 0.25 6.56
CA VAL A 98 2.86 1.27 7.37
C VAL A 98 1.90 2.42 7.65
N HIS A 99 1.70 2.73 8.92
CA HIS A 99 0.84 3.81 9.38
C HIS A 99 1.67 4.91 10.06
N PRO A 100 1.45 6.21 9.76
CA PRO A 100 2.26 7.31 10.28
C PRO A 100 1.85 7.75 11.69
N SER A 101 1.70 6.79 12.61
CA SER A 101 1.58 7.04 14.04
C SER A 101 2.12 5.88 14.86
N LEU A 102 2.25 6.08 16.18
CA LEU A 102 2.42 5.00 17.14
C LEU A 102 1.04 4.44 17.48
N LEU A 103 0.58 3.42 16.73
CA LEU A 103 -0.71 2.79 16.99
C LEU A 103 -0.76 2.24 18.43
N PRO A 104 -1.90 2.34 19.13
CA PRO A 104 -3.24 2.66 18.61
C PRO A 104 -3.56 4.17 18.50
N SER A 105 -2.62 5.07 18.79
CA SER A 105 -2.86 6.52 18.67
C SER A 105 -3.01 6.95 17.21
N PHE A 106 -3.91 7.89 16.92
CA PHE A 106 -4.10 8.52 15.60
C PHE A 106 -4.27 7.54 14.42
N PRO A 107 -5.25 6.62 14.43
CA PRO A 107 -5.43 5.61 13.38
C PRO A 107 -6.07 6.18 12.09
N GLY A 108 -6.46 7.46 12.10
CA GLY A 108 -7.13 8.13 10.98
C GLY A 108 -6.21 8.42 9.80
N THR A 109 -6.78 9.00 8.75
CA THR A 109 -6.06 9.29 7.50
C THR A 109 -5.08 10.47 7.60
N ASP A 110 -5.24 11.34 8.60
CA ASP A 110 -4.36 12.50 8.85
C ASP A 110 -3.67 12.41 10.21
N ALA A 111 -2.96 11.30 10.43
CA ALA A 111 -2.32 11.05 11.72
C ALA A 111 -1.28 12.12 12.13
N TRP A 112 -0.67 12.81 11.15
CA TRP A 112 0.24 13.92 11.43
C TRP A 112 -0.50 15.16 11.92
N GLY A 113 -1.60 15.53 11.25
CA GLY A 113 -2.49 16.61 11.70
C GLY A 113 -3.01 16.33 13.11
N ASP A 114 -3.53 15.12 13.34
CA ASP A 114 -4.06 14.70 14.64
C ASP A 114 -3.00 14.79 15.76
N ALA A 115 -1.76 14.37 15.47
CA ALA A 115 -0.66 14.44 16.43
C ALA A 115 -0.26 15.90 16.78
N LEU A 116 -0.25 16.78 15.77
CA LEU A 116 0.04 18.20 15.97
C LEU A 116 -1.05 18.88 16.79
N ASP A 117 -2.32 18.62 16.45
CA ASP A 117 -3.48 19.17 17.15
C ASP A 117 -3.55 18.70 18.61
N ALA A 118 -3.17 17.44 18.86
CA ALA A 118 -3.06 16.89 20.21
C ALA A 118 -1.87 17.43 21.01
N GLY A 119 -0.90 18.11 20.36
CA GLY A 119 0.27 18.69 21.01
C GLY A 119 1.20 17.66 21.65
N VAL A 120 1.25 16.43 21.11
CA VAL A 120 2.08 15.37 21.69
C VAL A 120 3.56 15.64 21.46
N ALA A 121 4.39 15.36 22.47
CA ALA A 121 5.84 15.51 22.37
C ALA A 121 6.51 14.39 21.54
N VAL A 122 5.83 13.25 21.39
CA VAL A 122 6.34 12.06 20.69
C VAL A 122 5.24 11.47 19.81
N THR A 123 5.58 11.20 18.55
CA THR A 123 4.81 10.39 17.60
C THR A 123 5.80 9.54 16.78
N GLY A 124 5.34 8.81 15.77
CA GLY A 124 6.19 7.90 15.00
C GLY A 124 5.44 7.19 13.88
N CYS A 125 5.84 5.96 13.59
CA CYS A 125 5.17 5.10 12.63
C CYS A 125 5.06 3.66 13.16
N THR A 126 4.11 2.91 12.63
CA THR A 126 3.87 1.51 12.97
C THR A 126 3.78 0.71 11.68
N VAL A 127 4.50 -0.41 11.60
CA VAL A 127 4.23 -1.45 10.61
C VAL A 127 3.37 -2.52 11.28
N HIS A 128 2.25 -2.88 10.66
CA HIS A 128 1.34 -3.89 11.20
C HIS A 128 0.82 -4.80 10.09
N VAL A 129 0.38 -6.00 10.47
CA VAL A 129 -0.41 -6.88 9.60
C VAL A 129 -1.80 -6.26 9.43
N VAL A 130 -2.29 -6.22 8.21
CA VAL A 130 -3.66 -5.80 7.90
C VAL A 130 -4.59 -6.97 8.19
N THR A 131 -5.60 -6.72 9.00
CA THR A 131 -6.68 -7.67 9.28
C THR A 131 -7.99 -7.12 8.75
N ASP A 132 -9.03 -7.95 8.75
CA ASP A 132 -10.40 -7.47 8.64
C ASP A 132 -10.73 -6.51 9.80
N ALA A 133 -11.74 -5.67 9.55
CA ALA A 133 -12.25 -4.69 10.50
C ALA A 133 -13.46 -5.24 11.25
#